data_AF-A0A7Z7MV87-F1
#
_entry.id   AF-A0A7Z7MV87-F1
#
_cell.length_a   1.000
_cell.length_b   1.000
_cell.length_c   1.000
_cell.angle_alpha   90.00
_cell.angle_beta   90.00
_cell.angle_gamma   90.00
#
_symmetry.space_group_name_H-M   'P 1'
#
loop_
_entity.id
_entity.type
_entity.pdbx_description
1 polymer ?
#
loop_
_entity_poly.entity_id
_entity_poly.type
_entity_poly.pdbx_seq_one_letter_code
_entity_poly.pdbx_strand_id
1 'polypeptide(L)'
;MDKPMTQALARFCVDQSDCFNARDWLRLVEIDTRVVALAAKYLSMTSWYGHEDDLAEIAERLYDFDDDSAALYRESRMLDFDLPYFSSAVRFGIARSHGLVAADTDTRGKLAMLRRTGRSRRRFDGVAAG
;
A
#
# COMPACT_ATOMS: atom_id res chain seq x y z
N MET A 1 -13.43 -5.45 -17.40
CA MET A 1 -12.59 -6.33 -16.57
C MET A 1 -13.31 -6.67 -15.29
N ASP A 2 -13.20 -7.92 -14.82
CA ASP A 2 -13.90 -8.34 -13.61
C ASP A 2 -13.24 -7.78 -12.33
N LYS A 3 -14.06 -7.40 -11.36
CA LYS A 3 -13.61 -6.85 -10.06
C LYS A 3 -12.52 -7.68 -9.35
N PRO A 4 -12.56 -9.03 -9.34
CA PRO A 4 -11.50 -9.84 -8.73
C PRO A 4 -10.13 -9.64 -9.38
N MET A 5 -10.07 -9.50 -10.70
CA MET A 5 -8.80 -9.25 -11.38
C MET A 5 -8.30 -7.83 -11.08
N THR A 6 -9.17 -6.82 -11.02
CA THR A 6 -8.78 -5.46 -10.62
C THR A 6 -8.23 -5.44 -9.19
N GLN A 7 -8.80 -6.23 -8.28
CA GLN A 7 -8.28 -6.38 -6.93
C GLN A 7 -6.93 -7.10 -6.89
N ALA A 8 -6.74 -8.13 -7.72
CA ALA A 8 -5.45 -8.82 -7.83
C ALA A 8 -4.35 -7.87 -8.33
N LEU A 9 -4.64 -7.07 -9.36
CA LEU A 9 -3.73 -6.05 -9.86
C LEU A 9 -3.45 -4.98 -8.79
N ALA A 10 -4.49 -4.49 -8.10
CA ALA A 10 -4.32 -3.50 -7.05
C ALA A 10 -3.44 -4.04 -5.90
N ARG A 11 -3.62 -5.30 -5.52
CA ARG A 11 -2.77 -5.97 -4.51
C ARG A 11 -1.33 -6.08 -4.98
N PHE A 12 -1.11 -6.49 -6.23
CA PHE A 12 0.23 -6.49 -6.82
C PHE A 12 0.87 -5.10 -6.73
N CYS A 13 0.16 -4.03 -7.09
CA CYS A 13 0.69 -2.67 -6.98
C CYS A 13 1.00 -2.26 -5.53
N VAL A 14 0.21 -2.70 -4.55
CA VAL A 14 0.50 -2.48 -3.12
C VAL A 14 1.78 -3.21 -2.71
N ASP A 15 1.98 -4.46 -3.13
CA ASP A 15 3.23 -5.17 -2.82
C ASP A 15 4.45 -4.45 -3.46
N GLN A 16 4.26 -3.86 -4.64
CA GLN A 16 5.28 -3.07 -5.35
C GLN A 16 5.54 -1.68 -4.75
N SER A 17 4.68 -1.15 -3.87
CA SER A 17 4.97 0.11 -3.16
C SER A 17 6.07 -0.07 -2.12
N ASP A 18 6.20 -1.27 -1.56
CA ASP A 18 7.19 -1.59 -0.53
C ASP A 18 8.48 -2.18 -1.11
N CYS A 19 8.37 -2.97 -2.18
CA CYS A 19 9.50 -3.66 -2.83
C CYS A 19 9.36 -3.64 -4.35
N PHE A 20 9.64 -2.48 -4.95
CA PHE A 20 9.54 -2.30 -6.40
C PHE A 20 10.50 -3.21 -7.19
N ASN A 21 9.98 -3.88 -8.21
CA ASN A 21 10.74 -4.70 -9.13
C ASN A 21 10.13 -4.68 -10.53
N ALA A 22 10.76 -3.90 -11.43
CA ALA A 22 10.33 -3.76 -12.83
C ALA A 22 10.17 -5.08 -13.59
N ARG A 23 10.94 -6.13 -13.25
CA ARG A 23 10.83 -7.43 -13.92
C ARG A 23 9.52 -8.15 -13.61
N ASP A 24 8.94 -7.90 -12.44
CA ASP A 24 7.70 -8.57 -12.04
C ASP A 24 6.51 -8.00 -12.82
N TRP A 25 6.52 -6.69 -13.11
CA TRP A 25 5.57 -6.04 -14.01
C TRP A 25 5.58 -6.67 -15.41
N LEU A 26 6.77 -6.86 -15.98
CA LEU A 26 6.94 -7.44 -17.32
C LEU A 26 6.58 -8.93 -17.40
N ARG A 27 6.47 -9.62 -16.25
CA ARG A 27 6.19 -11.05 -16.15
C ARG A 27 4.80 -11.36 -15.60
N LEU A 28 3.96 -10.35 -15.41
CA LEU A 28 2.62 -10.52 -14.87
C LEU A 28 1.68 -11.10 -15.93
N VAL A 29 1.75 -12.43 -16.12
CA VAL A 29 1.04 -13.15 -17.19
C VAL A 29 -0.43 -13.46 -16.88
N GLU A 30 -0.86 -13.30 -15.63
CA GLU A 30 -2.24 -13.60 -15.20
C GLU A 30 -3.24 -12.48 -15.55
N ILE A 31 -2.74 -11.31 -15.92
CA ILE A 31 -3.53 -10.12 -16.24
C ILE A 31 -3.20 -9.68 -17.66
N ASP A 32 -4.20 -9.21 -18.39
CA ASP A 32 -4.02 -8.67 -19.73
C ASP A 32 -2.92 -7.59 -19.75
N THR A 33 -1.94 -7.77 -20.62
CA THR A 33 -0.77 -6.89 -20.73
C THR A 33 -1.13 -5.42 -20.93
N ARG A 34 -2.21 -5.12 -21.67
CA ARG A 34 -2.67 -3.74 -21.87
C ARG A 34 -3.20 -3.13 -20.58
N VAL A 35 -3.86 -3.93 -19.74
CA VAL A 35 -4.34 -3.47 -18.44
C VAL A 35 -3.17 -3.20 -17.49
N VAL A 36 -2.15 -4.07 -17.48
CA VAL A 36 -0.92 -3.86 -16.70
C VAL A 36 -0.22 -2.58 -17.15
N ALA A 37 -0.09 -2.38 -18.46
CA ALA A 37 0.52 -1.19 -19.04
C ALA A 37 -0.28 0.07 -18.69
N LEU A 38 -1.62 0.02 -18.73
CA LEU A 38 -2.49 1.14 -18.36
C LEU A 38 -2.36 1.49 -16.87
N ALA A 39 -2.25 0.48 -16.00
CA ALA A 39 -2.01 0.69 -14.58
C ALA A 39 -0.62 1.30 -14.33
N ALA A 40 0.43 0.80 -15.00
CA ALA A 40 1.77 1.37 -14.89
C ALA A 40 1.81 2.84 -15.33
N LYS A 41 1.19 3.16 -16.49
CA LYS A 41 1.05 4.53 -17.00
C LYS A 41 0.27 5.42 -16.05
N TYR A 42 -0.82 4.92 -15.47
CA TYR A 42 -1.55 5.68 -14.47
C TYR A 42 -0.68 6.00 -13.25
N LEU A 43 0.06 5.01 -12.74
CA LEU A 43 0.86 5.18 -11.53
C LEU A 43 2.06 6.10 -11.76
N SER A 44 2.72 6.06 -12.92
CA SER A 44 3.80 6.99 -13.26
C SER A 44 3.36 8.46 -13.18
N MET A 45 2.08 8.74 -13.46
CA MET A 45 1.49 10.08 -13.36
C MET A 45 1.16 10.52 -11.92
N THR A 46 1.30 9.65 -10.92
CA THR A 46 0.77 9.89 -9.55
C THR A 46 1.82 10.10 -8.46
N SER A 47 3.05 10.43 -8.82
CA SER A 47 4.19 10.55 -7.88
C SER A 47 4.34 9.26 -7.05
N TRP A 48 4.47 8.14 -7.75
CA TRP A 48 4.53 6.81 -7.17
C TRP A 48 5.90 6.48 -6.59
N TYR A 49 6.13 6.86 -5.32
CA TYR A 49 7.27 6.44 -4.50
C TYR A 49 8.66 6.64 -5.14
N GLY A 50 8.81 7.53 -6.12
CA GLY A 50 10.09 7.75 -6.82
C GLY A 50 10.36 6.77 -7.98
N HIS A 51 9.37 6.01 -8.42
CA HIS A 51 9.45 5.03 -9.52
C HIS A 51 8.66 5.46 -10.75
N GLU A 52 8.42 6.76 -10.92
CA GLU A 52 7.59 7.31 -11.99
C GLU A 52 8.18 7.01 -13.37
N ASP A 53 9.48 7.23 -13.54
CA ASP A 53 10.18 7.00 -14.80
C ASP A 53 10.24 5.50 -15.16
N ASP A 54 10.52 4.64 -14.16
CA ASP A 54 10.54 3.19 -14.35
C ASP A 54 9.15 2.66 -14.79
N LEU A 55 8.09 3.19 -14.18
CA LEU A 55 6.72 2.83 -14.53
C LEU A 55 6.30 3.32 -15.92
N ALA A 56 6.78 4.50 -16.33
CA ALA A 56 6.57 5.01 -17.68
C ALA A 56 7.28 4.09 -18.71
N GLU A 57 8.54 3.73 -18.47
CA GLU A 57 9.28 2.81 -19.35
C GLU A 57 8.61 1.42 -19.41
N ILE A 58 8.12 0.91 -18.28
CA ILE A 58 7.35 -0.34 -18.24
C ILE A 58 6.09 -0.22 -19.09
N ALA A 59 5.33 0.86 -18.95
CA ALA A 59 4.11 1.07 -19.71
C ALA A 59 4.40 1.06 -21.22
N GLU A 60 5.39 1.84 -21.68
CA GLU A 60 5.81 1.90 -23.09
C GLU A 60 6.28 0.54 -23.62
N ARG A 61 7.04 -0.21 -22.82
CA ARG A 61 7.50 -1.55 -23.19
C ARG A 61 6.38 -2.55 -23.38
N LEU A 62 5.33 -2.44 -22.56
CA LEU A 62 4.19 -3.36 -22.61
C LEU A 62 3.18 -2.95 -23.68
N TYR A 63 2.94 -1.65 -23.84
CA TYR A 63 1.99 -1.13 -24.81
C TYR A 63 2.24 0.35 -25.11
N ASP A 64 2.26 0.69 -26.40
CA ASP A 64 2.40 2.07 -26.87
C ASP A 64 1.07 2.82 -26.70
N PHE A 65 1.01 3.68 -25.68
CA PHE A 65 -0.15 4.54 -25.42
C PHE A 65 0.16 5.98 -25.80
N ASP A 66 -0.78 6.64 -26.46
CA ASP A 66 -0.75 8.10 -26.65
C ASP A 66 -0.50 8.83 -25.33
N ASP A 67 0.43 9.79 -25.32
CA ASP A 67 0.89 10.53 -24.13
C ASP A 67 -0.16 11.49 -23.53
N ASP A 68 -1.35 11.55 -24.12
CA ASP A 68 -2.44 12.38 -23.65
C ASP A 68 -3.18 11.72 -22.47
N SER A 69 -3.31 12.45 -21.36
CA SER A 69 -4.14 12.07 -20.21
C SER A 69 -5.60 11.76 -20.59
N ALA A 70 -6.16 12.41 -21.61
CA ALA A 70 -7.49 12.09 -22.13
C ALA A 70 -7.50 10.79 -22.96
N ALA A 71 -6.36 10.38 -23.52
CA ALA A 71 -6.21 9.05 -24.10
C ALA A 71 -6.26 7.96 -23.02
N LEU A 72 -5.63 8.16 -21.86
CA LEU A 72 -5.68 7.19 -20.75
C LEU A 72 -7.12 6.83 -20.33
N TYR A 73 -8.00 7.83 -20.18
CA TYR A 73 -9.41 7.60 -19.82
C TYR A 73 -10.27 7.03 -20.96
N ARG A 74 -9.82 7.16 -22.21
CA ARG A 74 -10.46 6.50 -23.36
C ARG A 74 -10.05 5.03 -23.41
N GLU A 75 -8.76 4.76 -23.26
CA GLU A 75 -8.19 3.40 -23.19
C GLU A 75 -8.78 2.60 -22.03
N SER A 76 -8.89 3.21 -20.84
CA SER A 76 -9.52 2.53 -19.70
C SER A 76 -10.96 2.11 -19.99
N ARG A 77 -11.73 2.94 -20.70
CA ARG A 77 -13.10 2.60 -21.12
C ARG A 77 -13.12 1.49 -22.18
N MET A 78 -12.18 1.48 -23.11
CA MET A 78 -12.09 0.42 -24.13
C MET A 78 -11.72 -0.94 -23.53
N LEU A 79 -10.91 -0.94 -22.46
CA LEU A 79 -10.51 -2.16 -21.73
C LEU A 79 -11.49 -2.55 -20.63
N ASP A 80 -12.59 -1.79 -20.46
CA ASP A 80 -13.53 -1.95 -19.35
C ASP A 80 -12.80 -1.97 -17.98
N PHE A 81 -11.80 -1.11 -17.85
CA PHE A 81 -10.97 -0.95 -16.65
C PHE A 81 -11.45 0.26 -15.84
N ASP A 82 -12.04 -0.01 -14.69
CA ASP A 82 -12.51 1.01 -13.75
C ASP A 82 -11.34 1.64 -12.98
N LEU A 83 -10.76 2.66 -13.61
CA LEU A 83 -9.61 3.40 -13.09
C LEU A 83 -9.88 4.07 -11.74
N PRO A 84 -11.04 4.73 -11.49
CA PRO A 84 -11.40 5.22 -10.16
C PRO A 84 -11.42 4.12 -9.08
N TYR A 85 -12.01 2.96 -9.38
CA TYR A 85 -12.05 1.84 -8.44
C TYR A 85 -10.64 1.31 -8.16
N PHE A 86 -9.82 1.11 -9.20
CA PHE A 86 -8.43 0.69 -9.08
C PHE A 86 -7.62 1.65 -8.19
N SER A 87 -7.68 2.95 -8.49
CA SER A 87 -6.99 4.00 -7.71
C SER A 87 -7.36 3.97 -6.24
N SER A 88 -8.66 3.84 -5.94
CA SER A 88 -9.17 3.70 -4.59
C SER A 88 -8.61 2.45 -3.91
N ALA A 89 -8.69 1.28 -4.56
CA ALA A 89 -8.22 0.01 -4.02
C ALA A 89 -6.72 0.04 -3.67
N VAL A 90 -5.89 0.60 -4.56
CA VAL A 90 -4.45 0.76 -4.35
C VAL A 90 -4.15 1.67 -3.15
N ARG A 91 -4.77 2.85 -3.09
CA ARG A 91 -4.57 3.81 -1.99
C ARG A 91 -5.00 3.23 -0.64
N PHE A 92 -6.14 2.56 -0.58
CA PHE A 92 -6.60 1.89 0.63
C PHE A 92 -5.68 0.72 1.03
N GLY A 93 -5.18 -0.04 0.06
CA GLY A 93 -4.24 -1.14 0.30
C GLY A 93 -2.93 -0.66 0.93
N ILE A 94 -2.33 0.40 0.37
CA ILE A 94 -1.15 1.06 0.93
C ILE A 94 -1.40 1.59 2.34
N ALA A 95 -2.49 2.34 2.53
CA ALA A 95 -2.79 2.92 3.83
C ALA A 95 -2.93 1.82 4.90
N ARG A 96 -3.49 0.66 4.51
CA ARG A 96 -3.61 -0.51 5.36
C ARG A 96 -2.27 -1.19 5.64
N SER A 97 -1.38 -1.36 4.65
CA SER A 97 -0.05 -1.96 4.88
C SER A 97 0.76 -1.10 5.85
N HIS A 98 0.76 0.21 5.66
CA HIS A 98 1.46 1.15 6.54
C HIS A 98 0.84 1.25 7.95
N GLY A 99 -0.50 1.21 8.05
CA GLY A 99 -1.20 1.22 9.35
C GLY A 99 -0.97 -0.05 10.17
N LEU A 100 -0.80 -1.21 9.51
CA LEU A 100 -0.41 -2.46 10.15
C LEU A 100 1.05 -2.45 10.62
N VAL A 101 1.96 -1.85 9.86
CA VAL A 101 3.37 -1.67 10.25
C VAL A 101 3.51 -0.72 11.46
N ALA A 102 2.67 0.32 11.55
CA ALA A 102 2.63 1.22 12.70
C ALA A 102 2.12 0.53 13.98
N ALA A 103 1.22 -0.44 13.88
CA ALA A 103 0.71 -1.19 15.03
C ALA A 103 1.70 -2.25 15.56
N ASP A 104 2.56 -2.81 14.69
CA ASP A 104 3.54 -3.83 15.07
C ASP A 104 4.79 -3.24 15.75
N THR A 105 5.18 -2.01 15.39
CA THR A 105 6.39 -1.36 15.94
C THR A 105 6.23 -0.82 17.37
N ASP A 106 5.01 -0.70 17.92
CA ASP A 106 4.77 -0.26 19.31
C ASP A 106 4.84 -1.39 20.36
N THR A 107 4.85 -2.67 19.95
CA THR A 107 4.85 -3.79 20.92
C THR A 107 6.23 -4.29 21.33
N ARG A 108 7.32 -3.83 20.69
CA ARG A 108 8.70 -4.19 21.08
C ARG A 108 9.35 -3.26 22.12
N GLY A 109 8.75 -2.12 22.44
CA GLY A 109 9.26 -1.17 23.44
C GLY A 109 8.73 -1.36 24.87
N LYS A 110 7.65 -2.13 25.07
CA LYS A 110 6.93 -2.22 26.36
C LYS A 110 7.19 -3.50 27.18
N LEU A 111 8.30 -4.19 26.93
CA LEU A 111 8.72 -5.38 27.70
C LEU A 111 9.98 -5.17 28.55
N ALA A 112 10.38 -3.91 28.78
CA ALA A 112 11.49 -3.55 29.65
C ALA A 112 11.04 -2.58 30.77
N MET A 113 10.13 -3.01 31.64
CA MET A 113 10.22 -2.59 33.04
C MET A 113 9.79 -3.73 33.97
N LEU A 114 10.82 -4.41 34.43
CA LEU A 114 10.84 -5.46 35.42
C LEU A 114 10.14 -5.09 36.73
N ARG A 115 9.32 -6.03 37.18
CA ARG A 115 9.29 -6.59 38.54
C ARG A 115 10.27 -5.98 39.56
N ARG A 116 9.72 -5.51 40.69
CA ARG A 116 10.20 -5.57 42.10
C ARG A 116 9.27 -4.60 42.86
N THR A 117 8.61 -4.84 43.97
CA THR A 117 8.70 -5.74 45.14
C THR A 117 7.36 -5.50 45.87
N GLY A 118 6.60 -6.49 46.34
CA GLY A 118 6.90 -7.14 47.60
C GLY A 118 6.77 -6.21 48.83
N ARG A 119 5.65 -6.36 49.57
CA ARG A 119 5.59 -6.43 51.05
C ARG A 119 5.31 -5.15 51.89
N SER A 120 4.31 -5.33 52.77
CA SER A 120 4.20 -4.86 54.17
C SER A 120 3.67 -3.45 54.52
N ARG A 121 2.41 -3.42 54.98
CA ARG A 121 1.99 -3.07 56.37
C ARG A 121 3.04 -2.35 57.25
N ARG A 122 2.78 -1.10 57.66
CA ARG A 122 2.28 -0.70 59.01
C ARG A 122 2.51 0.80 59.33
N ARG A 123 1.55 1.33 60.10
CA ARG A 123 1.61 2.42 61.11
C ARG A 123 1.76 3.87 60.64
N PHE A 124 0.71 4.64 60.93
CA PHE A 124 0.84 5.75 61.88
C PHE A 124 -0.19 5.54 63.00
N ASP A 125 0.31 5.33 64.23
CA ASP A 125 -0.35 5.69 65.50
C ASP A 125 -0.53 7.23 65.47
N GLY A 126 -1.57 7.91 66.00
CA GLY A 126 -2.35 7.71 67.22
C GLY A 126 -2.21 8.99 68.09
N VAL A 127 -3.26 9.32 68.87
CA VAL A 127 -3.27 10.26 70.05
C VAL A 127 -3.44 11.75 69.68
N ALA A 128 -4.28 12.60 70.30
CA ALA A 128 -5.06 12.71 71.57
C ALA A 128 -6.12 13.84 71.34
N ALA A 129 -7.04 14.28 72.19
CA ALA A 129 -7.61 13.96 73.51
C ALA A 129 -8.71 15.03 73.75
N GLY A 130 -9.62 14.81 74.70
CA GLY A 130 -10.46 15.87 75.29
C GLY A 130 -11.93 15.55 75.35
#